data_AF-A0A951CQQ3-F1
#
_entry.id   AF-A0A951CQQ3-F1
#
_cell.length_a   1.000
_cell.length_b   1.000
_cell.length_c   1.000
_cell.angle_alpha   90.00
_cell.angle_beta   90.00
_cell.angle_gamma   90.00
#
_symmetry.space_group_name_H-M   'P 1'
#
loop_
_entity.id
_entity.type
_entity.pdbx_description
1 polymer ?
#
loop_
_entity_poly.entity_id
_entity_poly.type
_entity_poly.pdbx_seq_one_letter_code
_entity_poly.pdbx_strand_id
1 'polypeptide(L)'
;MKQRIQNVTLSLPEPLLRKFRVYAAERNQSMTALMAEAIRKLMDEDNPLEAAKRRLIKQIHNAPDWGTGGNITWTRDQLYDRAK
;
A
#
# COMPACT_ATOMS: atom_id res chain seq x y z
N MET A 1 1.85 5.70 -16.09
CA MET A 1 1.06 6.94 -16.29
C MET A 1 1.31 7.88 -15.12
N LYS A 2 1.73 9.13 -15.37
CA LYS A 2 1.96 10.12 -14.29
C LYS A 2 0.59 10.56 -13.76
N GLN A 3 0.28 10.26 -12.50
CA GLN A 3 -0.97 10.71 -11.88
C GLN A 3 -0.90 12.22 -11.68
N ARG A 4 -1.94 12.94 -12.13
CA ARG A 4 -2.05 14.40 -11.95
C ARG A 4 -2.46 14.68 -10.51
N ILE A 5 -1.59 15.34 -9.75
CA ILE A 5 -1.91 15.81 -8.40
C ILE A 5 -2.75 17.08 -8.53
N GLN A 6 -3.89 17.13 -7.83
CA GLN A 6 -4.73 18.32 -7.73
C GLN A 6 -4.67 18.84 -6.30
N ASN A 7 -4.55 20.16 -6.15
CA ASN A 7 -4.52 20.80 -4.85
C ASN A 7 -5.95 20.91 -4.32
N VAL A 8 -6.15 20.49 -3.07
CA VAL A 8 -7.43 20.57 -2.36
C VAL A 8 -7.18 21.27 -1.04
N THR A 9 -8.01 22.25 -0.70
CA THR A 9 -7.97 22.95 0.59
C THR A 9 -8.93 22.24 1.55
N LEU A 10 -8.43 21.87 2.73
CA LEU A 10 -9.22 21.21 3.77
C LEU A 10 -9.10 22.00 5.07
N SER A 11 -10.23 22.22 5.73
CA SER A 11 -10.26 22.81 7.07
C SER A 11 -10.13 21.69 8.10
N LEU A 12 -9.03 21.71 8.85
CA LEU A 12 -8.76 20.75 9.92
C LEU A 12 -8.56 21.50 11.24
N PRO A 13 -8.96 20.93 12.39
CA PRO A 13 -8.63 21.51 13.69
C PRO A 13 -7.11 21.67 13.84
N GLU A 14 -6.66 22.83 14.30
CA GLU A 14 -5.24 23.12 14.50
C GLU A 14 -4.50 22.05 15.34
N PRO A 15 -5.08 21.53 16.44
CA PRO A 15 -4.41 20.47 17.22
C PRO A 15 -4.17 19.19 16.41
N LEU A 16 -5.08 18.87 15.49
CA LEU A 16 -4.98 17.70 14.63
C LEU A 16 -3.88 17.89 13.57
N LEU A 17 -3.83 19.07 12.94
CA LEU A 17 -2.81 19.38 11.94
C LEU A 17 -1.40 19.32 12.54
N ARG A 18 -1.24 19.80 13.79
CA ARG A 18 0.04 19.71 14.51
C ARG A 18 0.47 18.27 14.75
N LYS A 19 -0.43 17.41 15.25
CA LYS A 19 -0.15 15.98 15.45
C LYS A 19 0.18 15.28 14.13
N PHE A 20 -0.56 15.59 13.08
CA PHE A 20 -0.36 15.03 11.76
C PHE A 20 1.02 15.36 11.18
N ARG A 21 1.48 16.61 11.34
CA ARG A 21 2.81 17.03 10.90
C ARG A 21 3.94 16.25 11.57
N VAL A 22 3.83 16.04 12.89
CA VAL A 22 4.80 15.25 13.66
C VAL A 22 4.79 13.80 13.18
N TYR A 23 3.60 13.20 13.06
CA TYR A 23 3.42 11.82 12.61
C TYR A 23 4.03 11.54 11.21
N ALA A 24 3.88 12.49 10.28
CA ALA A 24 4.44 12.40 8.93
C ALA A 24 5.98 12.52 8.95
N ALA A 25 6.51 13.45 9.76
CA ALA A 25 7.95 13.64 9.93
C ALA A 25 8.64 12.40 10.52
N GLU A 26 8.04 11.77 11.54
CA GLU A 26 8.55 10.52 12.14
C GLU A 26 8.67 9.37 11.12
N ARG A 27 7.85 9.39 10.06
CA ARG A 27 7.80 8.34 9.03
C ARG A 27 8.59 8.69 7.77
N ASN A 28 9.27 9.84 7.73
CA ASN A 28 9.90 10.38 6.51
C ASN A 28 8.93 10.43 5.32
N GLN A 29 7.66 10.73 5.58
CA GLN A 29 6.60 10.81 4.56
C GLN A 29 6.07 12.24 4.45
N SER A 30 5.67 12.65 3.25
CA SER A 30 5.00 13.94 3.07
C SER A 30 3.55 13.86 3.57
N MET A 31 3.04 14.99 4.09
CA MET A 31 1.65 15.12 4.51
C MET A 31 0.67 14.75 3.38
N THR A 32 0.94 15.18 2.15
CA THR A 32 0.11 14.84 0.98
C THR A 32 0.10 13.34 0.70
N ALA A 33 1.26 12.67 0.77
CA ALA A 33 1.35 11.22 0.56
C ALA A 33 0.58 10.44 1.63
N LEU A 34 0.69 10.87 2.89
CA LEU A 34 0.02 10.22 4.02
C LEU A 34 -1.49 10.42 3.97
N MET A 35 -1.96 11.63 3.61
CA MET A 35 -3.38 11.88 3.37
C MET A 35 -3.92 11.03 2.22
N ALA A 36 -3.20 10.94 1.11
CA ALA A 36 -3.61 10.12 -0.03
C ALA A 36 -3.66 8.62 0.31
N GLU A 37 -2.80 8.15 1.21
CA GLU A 37 -2.88 6.78 1.75
C GLU A 37 -4.10 6.59 2.66
N ALA A 38 -4.36 7.52 3.58
CA ALA A 38 -5.52 7.45 4.48
C ALA A 38 -6.85 7.46 3.71
N ILE A 39 -6.99 8.33 2.71
CA ILE A 39 -8.18 8.39 1.85
C ILE A 39 -8.37 7.07 1.10
N ARG A 40 -7.29 6.51 0.54
CA ARG A 40 -7.36 5.20 -0.12
C ARG A 40 -7.81 4.11 0.86
N LYS A 41 -7.24 4.04 2.06
CA LYS A 41 -7.66 3.05 3.07
C LYS A 41 -9.13 3.18 3.43
N LEU A 42 -9.63 4.39 3.62
CA LEU A 42 -11.04 4.63 3.89
C LEU A 42 -11.94 4.14 2.74
N MET A 43 -11.57 4.45 1.48
CA MET A 43 -12.30 3.98 0.30
C MET A 43 -12.17 2.46 0.06
N ASP A 44 -11.08 1.85 0.52
CA ASP A 44 -10.86 0.40 0.48
C ASP A 44 -11.75 -0.32 1.51
N GLU A 45 -11.96 0.26 2.68
CA GLU A 45 -12.83 -0.29 3.74
C GLU A 45 -14.30 -0.35 3.28
N ASP A 46 -14.76 0.65 2.53
CA ASP A 46 -16.12 0.71 1.98
C ASP A 46 -16.34 -0.21 0.77
N ASN A 47 -15.28 -0.79 0.19
CA ASN A 47 -15.38 -1.69 -0.97
C ASN A 47 -14.34 -2.83 -0.90
N PRO A 48 -14.65 -3.94 -0.19
CA PRO A 48 -13.70 -5.01 0.07
C PRO A 48 -13.19 -5.72 -1.19
N LEU A 49 -14.00 -5.79 -2.25
CA LEU A 49 -13.59 -6.37 -3.53
C LEU A 49 -12.50 -5.52 -4.20
N GLU A 50 -12.71 -4.22 -4.26
CA GLU A 50 -11.76 -3.29 -4.85
C GLU A 50 -10.47 -3.16 -4.01
N ALA A 51 -10.58 -3.30 -2.68
CA ALA A 51 -9.43 -3.40 -1.78
C ALA A 51 -8.58 -4.64 -2.07
N ALA A 52 -9.21 -5.82 -2.21
CA ALA A 52 -8.52 -7.06 -2.54
C ALA A 52 -7.78 -6.96 -3.88
N LYS A 53 -8.44 -6.39 -4.88
CA LYS A 53 -7.87 -6.13 -6.22
C LYS A 53 -6.63 -5.22 -6.16
N ARG A 54 -6.72 -4.09 -5.45
CA ARG A 54 -5.59 -3.16 -5.28
C ARG A 54 -4.41 -3.81 -4.57
N ARG A 55 -4.66 -4.60 -3.52
CA ARG A 55 -3.62 -5.34 -2.79
C ARG A 55 -2.90 -6.33 -3.71
N LEU A 56 -3.65 -7.12 -4.48
CA LEU A 56 -3.08 -8.08 -5.43
C LEU A 56 -2.19 -7.38 -6.47
N ILE A 57 -2.68 -6.31 -7.10
CA ILE A 57 -1.91 -5.55 -8.09
C ILE A 57 -0.63 -4.97 -7.47
N LYS A 58 -0.70 -4.44 -6.25
CA LYS A 58 0.48 -3.95 -5.52
C LYS A 58 1.47 -5.08 -5.25
N GLN A 59 1.00 -6.27 -4.87
CA GLN A 59 1.87 -7.42 -4.64
C GLN A 59 2.55 -7.89 -5.92
N ILE A 60 1.85 -7.89 -7.06
CA ILE A 60 2.43 -8.25 -8.36
C ILE A 60 3.51 -7.22 -8.76
N HIS A 61 3.22 -5.92 -8.65
CA HIS A 61 4.19 -4.88 -9.02
C HIS A 61 5.42 -4.81 -8.11
N ASN A 62 5.26 -5.16 -6.84
CA ASN A 62 6.36 -5.16 -5.86
C ASN A 62 6.77 -6.60 -5.50
N ALA A 63 6.50 -7.57 -6.37
CA ALA A 63 6.86 -8.95 -6.12
C ALA A 63 8.39 -9.02 -6.00
N PRO A 64 8.94 -9.60 -4.93
CA PRO A 64 10.36 -9.87 -4.87
C PRO A 64 10.72 -10.85 -5.99
N ASP A 65 11.95 -10.80 -6.46
CA ASP A 65 12.45 -11.85 -7.35
C ASP A 65 12.44 -13.17 -6.58
N TRP A 66 11.62 -14.12 -7.03
CA TRP A 66 11.49 -15.43 -6.41
C TRP A 66 12.61 -16.39 -6.84
N GLY A 67 13.57 -15.92 -7.66
CA GLY A 67 14.71 -16.71 -8.11
C GLY A 67 14.31 -17.86 -9.04
N THR A 68 13.08 -17.85 -9.55
CA THR A 68 12.53 -18.90 -10.40
C THR A 68 12.86 -18.68 -11.87
N GLY A 69 13.23 -17.46 -12.28
CA GLY A 69 13.49 -17.13 -13.68
C GLY A 69 12.31 -17.46 -14.61
N GLY A 70 11.09 -17.53 -14.07
CA GLY A 70 9.88 -17.95 -14.80
C GLY A 70 9.64 -19.47 -14.85
N ASN A 71 10.54 -20.29 -14.31
CA ASN A 71 10.42 -21.75 -14.26
C ASN A 71 10.24 -22.24 -12.82
N ILE A 72 9.10 -22.88 -12.55
CA ILE A 72 8.83 -23.51 -11.26
C ILE A 72 9.33 -24.95 -11.32
N THR A 73 10.30 -25.29 -10.48
CA THR A 73 10.91 -26.64 -10.43
C THR A 73 10.41 -27.49 -9.26
N TRP A 74 9.64 -26.91 -8.34
CA TRP A 74 9.15 -27.61 -7.17
C TRP A 74 7.79 -28.26 -7.40
N THR A 75 7.65 -29.50 -6.94
CA THR A 75 6.35 -30.19 -6.88
C THR A 75 5.62 -29.84 -5.58
N ARG A 76 4.31 -30.07 -5.55
CA ARG A 76 3.48 -29.87 -4.36
C ARG A 76 4.04 -30.59 -3.13
N ASP A 77 4.51 -31.83 -3.31
CA ASP A 77 5.03 -32.66 -2.22
C ASP A 77 6.33 -32.08 -1.63
N GLN A 78 7.23 -31.59 -2.49
CA GLN A 78 8.46 -30.91 -2.06
C GLN A 78 8.20 -29.61 -1.29
N LEU A 79 7.09 -28.92 -1.57
CA LEU A 79 6.68 -27.73 -0.81
C LEU A 79 6.07 -28.11 0.54
N TYR A 80 5.29 -29.19 0.59
CA TYR A 80 4.69 -29.69 1.82
C TYR A 80 5.77 -30.12 2.83
N ASP A 81 6.80 -30.82 2.37
CA ASP A 81 7.91 -31.27 3.21
C ASP A 81 8.81 -30.13 3.71
N ARG A 82 8.87 -28.99 3.00
CA ARG A 82 9.61 -27.78 3.41
C ARG A 82 8.92 -26.94 4.48
N ALA A 83 7.61 -27.09 4.63
CA ALA A 83 6.81 -26.30 5.56
C ALA A 83 6.78 -26.90 6.99
N LYS A 84 7.55 -27.95 7.23
CA LYS A 84 7.68 -28.66 8.50
C LYS A 84 9.01 -28.33 9.17
#